data_AF-A0A7R9MBB3-F1
#
_entry.id   AF-A0A7R9MBB3-F1
#
_cell.length_a   1.000
_cell.length_b   1.000
_cell.length_c   1.000
_cell.angle_alpha   90.00
_cell.angle_beta   90.00
_cell.angle_gamma   90.00
#
_symmetry.space_group_name_H-M   'P 1'
#
loop_
_entity.id
_entity.type
_entity.pdbx_description
1 polymer ?
#
loop_
_entity_poly.entity_id
_entity_poly.type
_entity_poly.pdbx_seq_one_letter_code
_entity_poly.pdbx_strand_id
1 'polypeptide(L)'
;MNSFLMATKLRIGSVATKTVRQLLTANAYHSCRRPQHQMQRCLSIMASKQSPIGRQTDTATAADIKQKELSLRREMVQKITATGPMTVAEYQQMVLTHPISGFYMKDDVFGAKGHFTTSPEISQIFGELIAVWLLNEWQRYGCPKPLRVVELGPGRGTLAADVGRVLSQFSHSKDVTSLHLIELSPHLTQIQEQNICGTVSLIERNESEKDFRHSALTQTGLPITWYRSMDQIGSKP
;
A
#
# COMPACT_ATOMS: atom_id res chain seq x y z
N MET A 1 60.26 1.78 22.36
CA MET A 1 61.43 2.20 21.57
C MET A 1 61.62 1.21 20.43
N ASN A 2 61.50 1.71 19.20
CA ASN A 2 62.03 1.24 17.90
C ASN A 2 62.13 -0.26 17.58
N SER A 3 61.40 -0.68 16.53
CA SER A 3 61.97 -1.12 15.23
C SER A 3 60.87 -1.86 14.45
N PHE A 4 60.19 -1.23 13.48
CA PHE A 4 60.64 -1.12 12.08
C PHE A 4 60.98 -2.48 11.45
N LEU A 5 59.94 -3.17 10.96
CA LEU A 5 60.06 -4.37 10.15
C LEU A 5 60.22 -3.94 8.67
N MET A 6 61.32 -4.37 8.06
CA MET A 6 61.61 -4.18 6.65
C MET A 6 60.75 -5.06 5.73
N ALA A 7 60.47 -4.47 4.55
CA ALA A 7 60.25 -5.00 3.21
C ALA A 7 60.42 -6.53 3.00
N THR A 8 59.64 -7.20 2.14
CA THR A 8 59.85 -7.14 0.68
C THR A 8 58.64 -7.63 -0.13
N LYS A 9 58.25 -6.79 -1.11
CA LYS A 9 57.53 -6.99 -2.38
C LYS A 9 57.21 -8.44 -2.84
N LEU A 10 55.94 -8.64 -3.22
CA LEU A 10 55.57 -9.41 -4.42
C LEU A 10 54.53 -8.62 -5.22
N ARG A 11 54.77 -8.56 -6.53
CA ARG A 11 54.22 -7.62 -7.50
C ARG A 11 53.41 -8.42 -8.53
N ILE A 12 52.09 -8.33 -8.50
CA ILE A 12 51.16 -8.69 -9.57
C ILE A 12 50.00 -7.69 -9.38
N GLY A 13 49.70 -6.73 -10.24
CA GLY A 13 49.55 -6.81 -11.69
C GLY A 13 48.11 -6.34 -11.99
N SER A 14 47.97 -5.02 -12.17
CA SER A 14 46.75 -4.25 -12.45
C SER A 14 45.84 -4.86 -13.52
N VAL A 15 44.69 -5.45 -13.14
CA VAL A 15 43.52 -5.68 -14.03
C VAL A 15 42.21 -5.73 -13.22
N ALA A 16 41.72 -4.63 -12.64
CA ALA A 16 40.33 -4.57 -12.10
C ALA A 16 39.78 -3.16 -11.80
N THR A 17 40.32 -2.07 -12.34
CA THR A 17 39.87 -0.69 -12.01
C THR A 17 39.58 0.19 -13.22
N LYS A 18 39.01 -0.39 -14.29
CA LYS A 18 38.71 0.36 -15.53
C LYS A 18 37.32 0.16 -16.14
N THR A 19 36.30 -0.18 -15.35
CA THR A 19 34.90 -0.26 -15.84
C THR A 19 33.89 0.48 -14.96
N VAL A 20 34.24 1.70 -14.50
CA VAL A 20 33.28 2.62 -13.83
C VAL A 20 33.33 4.04 -14.45
N ARG A 21 33.98 4.22 -15.62
CA ARG A 21 34.21 5.58 -16.19
C ARG A 21 33.90 5.73 -17.68
N GLN A 22 32.95 4.99 -18.22
CA GLN A 22 32.40 5.23 -19.56
C GLN A 22 30.90 4.89 -19.59
N LEU A 23 30.09 5.80 -19.04
CA LEU A 23 28.68 6.05 -19.40
C LEU A 23 28.29 7.44 -18.86
N LEU A 24 29.22 8.38 -19.00
CA LEU A 24 29.01 9.82 -18.76
C LEU A 24 29.31 10.50 -20.09
N THR A 25 28.33 10.56 -20.99
CA THR A 25 28.20 11.55 -22.08
C THR A 25 26.97 11.22 -22.94
N ALA A 26 25.79 11.64 -22.49
CA ALA A 26 24.69 12.11 -23.35
C ALA A 26 23.63 12.80 -22.48
N ASN A 27 23.38 14.08 -22.80
CA ASN A 27 22.42 15.01 -22.20
C ASN A 27 21.00 14.40 -22.09
N ALA A 28 20.16 14.66 -21.09
CA ALA A 28 19.96 15.90 -20.35
C ALA A 28 19.52 15.61 -18.88
N TYR A 29 20.41 15.83 -17.93
CA TYR A 29 20.13 15.84 -16.49
C TYR A 29 20.23 17.27 -15.95
N HIS A 30 19.32 18.13 -16.38
CA HIS A 30 19.20 19.49 -15.82
C HIS A 30 17.74 19.74 -15.44
N SER A 31 17.38 19.42 -14.19
CA SER A 31 16.40 20.18 -13.39
C SER A 31 16.20 19.67 -11.95
N CYS A 32 16.73 18.51 -11.54
CA CYS A 32 16.59 18.07 -10.14
C CYS A 32 17.94 18.17 -9.40
N ARG A 33 18.25 19.35 -8.85
CA ARG A 33 19.41 19.52 -7.96
C ARG A 33 19.21 18.60 -6.75
N ARG A 34 20.17 17.71 -6.50
CA ARG A 34 20.25 16.90 -5.27
C ARG A 34 20.35 17.84 -4.04
N PRO A 35 19.41 17.81 -3.09
CA PRO A 35 19.65 18.40 -1.77
C PRO A 35 20.12 17.28 -0.84
N GLN A 36 21.44 17.15 -0.66
CA GLN A 36 22.07 16.21 0.29
C GLN A 36 21.84 16.57 1.78
N HIS A 37 20.83 17.39 2.12
CA HIS A 37 20.65 17.93 3.46
C HIS A 37 19.24 17.80 4.07
N GLN A 38 18.34 16.97 3.53
CA GLN A 38 16.98 16.82 4.10
C GLN A 38 16.68 15.48 4.77
N MET A 39 17.65 14.57 4.92
CA MET A 39 17.42 13.28 5.59
C MET A 39 17.50 13.34 7.13
N GLN A 40 17.90 14.48 7.72
CA GLN A 40 18.06 14.63 9.17
C GLN A 40 16.83 15.20 9.90
N ARG A 41 15.72 15.48 9.19
CA ARG A 41 14.54 16.15 9.78
C ARG A 41 13.39 15.23 10.22
N CYS A 42 13.51 13.92 10.00
CA CYS A 42 12.46 12.95 10.34
C CYS A 42 12.43 12.51 11.82
N LEU A 43 13.46 12.81 12.61
CA LEU A 43 13.62 12.25 13.98
C LEU A 43 12.98 13.09 15.10
N SER A 44 12.51 14.31 14.85
CA SER A 44 12.07 15.24 15.91
C SER A 44 10.55 15.46 16.03
N ILE A 45 9.70 14.69 15.33
CA ILE A 45 8.24 14.86 15.36
C ILE A 45 7.54 13.55 15.83
N MET A 46 8.03 12.96 16.92
CA MET A 46 7.54 11.67 17.45
C MET A 46 6.91 11.77 18.85
N ALA A 47 6.26 12.90 19.18
CA ALA A 47 5.59 13.06 20.46
C ALA A 47 4.26 13.82 20.33
N SER A 48 3.14 13.10 20.28
CA SER A 48 2.03 13.25 21.26
C SER A 48 0.71 12.60 20.80
N LYS A 49 0.02 12.04 21.80
CA LYS A 49 -1.42 11.72 21.92
C LYS A 49 -1.89 10.33 21.44
N GLN A 50 -2.01 9.43 22.41
CA GLN A 50 -3.02 8.36 22.42
C GLN A 50 -4.08 8.71 23.47
N SER A 51 -5.35 8.68 23.08
CA SER A 51 -6.51 8.68 23.98
C SER A 51 -7.21 7.32 23.88
N PRO A 52 -7.80 6.81 24.97
CA PRO A 52 -8.41 5.48 24.98
C PRO A 52 -9.82 5.54 24.38
N ILE A 53 -10.10 4.70 23.37
CA ILE A 53 -11.43 4.56 22.75
C ILE A 53 -12.18 3.40 23.41
N GLY A 54 -13.40 3.71 23.85
CA GLY A 54 -14.33 2.81 24.55
C GLY A 54 -14.73 1.57 23.76
N ARG A 55 -15.06 0.53 24.54
CA ARG A 55 -15.45 -0.81 24.10
C ARG A 55 -16.97 -0.86 23.89
N GLN A 56 -17.40 -1.01 22.65
CA GLN A 56 -18.72 -1.56 22.33
C GLN A 56 -18.49 -2.71 21.34
N THR A 57 -19.04 -3.87 21.64
CA THR A 57 -18.97 -5.09 20.84
C THR A 57 -20.40 -5.49 20.50
N ASP A 58 -20.79 -5.32 19.25
CA ASP A 58 -22.03 -5.86 18.72
C ASP A 58 -21.83 -7.34 18.40
N THR A 59 -22.47 -8.21 19.17
CA THR A 59 -22.41 -9.66 19.00
C THR A 59 -23.51 -10.14 18.05
N ALA A 60 -23.13 -10.56 16.84
CA ALA A 60 -24.02 -11.33 15.96
C ALA A 60 -24.33 -12.71 16.57
N THR A 61 -25.56 -13.21 16.41
CA THR A 61 -26.00 -14.46 17.07
C THR A 61 -25.51 -15.71 16.31
N ALA A 62 -25.32 -16.82 17.03
CA ALA A 62 -24.86 -18.09 16.47
C ALA A 62 -25.77 -18.66 15.36
N ALA A 63 -27.05 -18.28 15.34
CA ALA A 63 -28.02 -18.67 14.31
C ALA A 63 -27.75 -17.98 12.97
N ASP A 64 -27.36 -16.70 13.00
CA ASP A 64 -27.07 -15.90 11.80
C ASP A 64 -25.82 -16.42 11.07
N ILE A 65 -24.80 -16.83 11.83
CA ILE A 65 -23.57 -17.43 11.30
C ILE A 65 -23.90 -18.75 10.58
N LYS A 66 -24.72 -19.59 11.20
CA LYS A 66 -25.10 -20.91 10.68
C LYS A 66 -25.93 -20.81 9.39
N GLN A 67 -26.79 -19.81 9.30
CA GLN A 67 -27.61 -19.54 8.11
C GLN A 67 -26.76 -19.05 6.92
N LYS A 68 -25.75 -18.20 7.19
CA LYS A 68 -24.78 -17.71 6.18
C LYS A 68 -23.87 -18.80 5.64
N GLU A 69 -23.44 -19.72 6.50
CA GLU A 69 -22.61 -20.87 6.10
C GLU A 69 -23.40 -21.87 5.24
N LEU A 70 -24.69 -22.06 5.57
CA LEU A 70 -25.60 -22.90 4.79
C LEU A 70 -25.82 -22.36 3.37
N SER A 71 -25.81 -21.04 3.16
CA SER A 71 -26.05 -20.45 1.85
C SER A 71 -24.87 -20.66 0.89
N LEU A 72 -23.64 -20.42 1.34
CA LEU A 72 -22.43 -20.62 0.52
C LEU A 72 -22.23 -22.09 0.13
N ARG A 73 -22.38 -22.98 1.12
CA ARG A 73 -22.26 -24.42 0.89
C ARG A 73 -23.26 -24.88 -0.17
N ARG A 74 -24.51 -24.40 -0.09
CA ARG A 74 -25.55 -24.76 -1.06
C ARG A 74 -25.17 -24.31 -2.47
N GLU A 75 -24.68 -23.08 -2.62
CA GLU A 75 -24.26 -22.56 -3.92
C GLU A 75 -23.07 -23.35 -4.51
N MET A 76 -22.08 -23.69 -3.68
CA MET A 76 -20.96 -24.53 -4.12
C MET A 76 -21.43 -25.91 -4.60
N VAL A 77 -22.33 -26.55 -3.84
CA VAL A 77 -22.89 -27.87 -4.21
C VAL A 77 -23.68 -27.77 -5.52
N GLN A 78 -24.49 -26.72 -5.68
CA GLN A 78 -25.23 -26.47 -6.92
C GLN A 78 -24.29 -26.29 -8.11
N LYS A 79 -23.23 -25.48 -7.95
CA LYS A 79 -22.24 -25.26 -9.01
C LYS A 79 -21.51 -26.55 -9.39
N ILE A 80 -21.09 -27.35 -8.41
CA ILE A 80 -20.43 -28.65 -8.66
C ILE A 80 -21.37 -29.61 -9.39
N THR A 81 -22.64 -29.64 -8.98
CA THR A 81 -23.64 -30.51 -9.60
C THR A 81 -23.93 -30.10 -11.05
N ALA A 82 -23.93 -28.80 -11.34
CA ALA A 82 -24.25 -28.26 -12.67
C ALA A 82 -23.07 -28.26 -13.65
N THR A 83 -21.85 -28.01 -13.18
CA THR A 83 -20.68 -27.75 -14.05
C THR A 83 -19.56 -28.77 -13.88
N GLY A 84 -19.71 -29.74 -12.97
CA GLY A 84 -18.68 -30.71 -12.64
C GLY A 84 -17.72 -30.22 -11.54
N PRO A 85 -16.58 -30.88 -11.36
CA PRO A 85 -15.63 -30.56 -10.29
C PRO A 85 -15.19 -29.10 -10.29
N MET A 86 -15.30 -28.45 -9.12
CA MET A 86 -14.85 -27.07 -8.92
C MET A 86 -13.32 -27.05 -8.74
N THR A 87 -12.67 -26.09 -9.38
CA THR A 87 -11.22 -25.88 -9.17
C THR A 87 -10.93 -25.27 -7.80
N VAL A 88 -9.70 -25.45 -7.31
CA VAL A 88 -9.26 -24.80 -6.05
C VAL A 88 -9.35 -23.27 -6.15
N ALA A 89 -9.03 -22.70 -7.31
CA ALA A 89 -9.08 -21.26 -7.55
C ALA A 89 -10.51 -20.71 -7.40
N GLU A 90 -11.50 -21.40 -7.99
CA GLU A 90 -12.90 -21.00 -7.86
C GLU A 90 -13.41 -21.15 -6.43
N TYR A 91 -13.04 -22.25 -5.75
CA TYR A 91 -13.38 -22.43 -4.35
C TYR A 91 -12.82 -21.29 -3.49
N GLN A 92 -11.54 -20.95 -3.66
CA GLN A 92 -10.89 -19.84 -2.95
C GLN A 92 -11.57 -18.50 -3.22
N GLN A 93 -11.89 -18.21 -4.48
CA GLN A 93 -12.61 -16.99 -4.83
C GLN A 93 -13.97 -16.92 -4.12
N MET A 94 -14.75 -18.00 -4.15
CA MET A 94 -16.06 -18.04 -3.49
C MET A 94 -15.95 -17.85 -1.97
N VAL A 95 -15.08 -18.59 -1.27
CA VAL A 95 -14.98 -18.45 0.20
C VAL A 95 -14.45 -17.08 0.64
N LEU A 96 -13.63 -16.41 -0.17
CA LEU A 96 -13.02 -15.13 0.20
C LEU A 96 -13.93 -13.94 -0.13
N THR A 97 -14.58 -13.95 -1.30
CA THR A 97 -15.28 -12.76 -1.84
C THR A 97 -16.78 -12.94 -2.05
N HIS A 98 -17.39 -14.06 -1.62
CA HIS A 98 -18.83 -14.23 -1.76
C HIS A 98 -19.61 -13.07 -1.10
N PRO A 99 -20.57 -12.43 -1.79
CA PRO A 99 -21.23 -11.20 -1.32
C PRO A 99 -21.84 -11.29 0.09
N ILE A 100 -22.35 -12.45 0.47
CA ILE A 100 -23.06 -12.63 1.74
C ILE A 100 -22.13 -13.24 2.79
N SER A 101 -21.37 -14.27 2.45
CA SER A 101 -20.63 -15.11 3.42
C SER A 101 -19.12 -15.07 3.26
N GLY A 102 -18.62 -14.34 2.26
CA GLY A 102 -17.21 -14.23 1.94
C GLY A 102 -16.44 -13.69 3.13
N PHE A 103 -15.28 -14.28 3.40
CA PHE A 103 -14.48 -13.97 4.57
C PHE A 103 -14.08 -12.49 4.63
N TYR A 104 -13.68 -11.88 3.50
CA TYR A 104 -13.34 -10.45 3.43
C TYR A 104 -14.54 -9.52 3.28
N MET A 105 -15.74 -10.08 3.14
CA MET A 105 -16.99 -9.33 3.01
C MET A 105 -17.72 -9.18 4.35
N LYS A 106 -17.19 -9.76 5.44
CA LYS A 106 -17.72 -9.58 6.80
C LYS A 106 -17.21 -8.27 7.41
N ASP A 107 -18.04 -7.64 8.24
CA ASP A 107 -17.66 -6.43 8.94
C ASP A 107 -16.63 -6.73 10.04
N ASP A 108 -15.48 -6.05 9.96
CA ASP A 108 -14.39 -6.01 10.95
C ASP A 108 -13.34 -7.14 10.96
N VAL A 109 -12.79 -7.48 9.80
CA VAL A 109 -11.73 -8.51 9.67
C VAL A 109 -10.32 -8.00 10.04
N PHE A 110 -10.07 -6.68 10.05
CA PHE A 110 -8.72 -6.09 10.12
C PHE A 110 -8.47 -5.23 11.38
N GLY A 111 -7.26 -5.31 11.94
CA GLY A 111 -6.80 -4.48 13.07
C GLY A 111 -6.80 -5.22 14.42
N ALA A 112 -6.50 -4.52 15.51
CA ALA A 112 -6.38 -5.11 16.87
C ALA A 112 -7.64 -5.82 17.39
N LYS A 113 -8.82 -5.57 16.80
CA LYS A 113 -10.08 -6.25 17.10
C LYS A 113 -10.47 -7.31 16.05
N GLY A 114 -9.76 -7.38 14.92
CA GLY A 114 -9.97 -8.35 13.83
C GLY A 114 -9.00 -9.54 13.91
N HIS A 115 -9.11 -10.45 12.94
CA HIS A 115 -8.26 -11.66 12.87
C HIS A 115 -6.89 -11.42 12.22
N PHE A 116 -6.63 -10.23 11.67
CA PHE A 116 -5.36 -9.88 11.04
C PHE A 116 -4.72 -8.65 11.70
N THR A 117 -3.60 -8.88 12.35
CA THR A 117 -2.61 -7.84 12.67
C THR A 117 -1.53 -7.87 11.59
N THR A 118 -1.50 -6.85 10.73
CA THR A 118 -0.49 -6.72 9.67
C THR A 118 0.62 -5.76 10.10
N SER A 119 1.79 -5.81 9.45
CA SER A 119 2.95 -4.96 9.83
C SER A 119 2.65 -3.46 9.90
N PRO A 120 1.85 -2.87 8.98
CA PRO A 120 1.43 -1.47 9.11
C PRO A 120 0.63 -1.17 10.39
N GLU A 121 -0.16 -2.13 10.89
CA GLU A 121 -0.97 -1.97 12.10
C GLU A 121 -0.15 -2.12 13.40
N ILE A 122 1.04 -2.74 13.33
CA ILE A 122 1.93 -2.92 14.49
C ILE A 122 2.77 -1.66 14.70
N SER A 123 3.28 -1.06 13.62
CA SER A 123 4.19 0.07 13.73
C SER A 123 4.14 1.00 12.52
N GLN A 124 3.86 2.26 12.80
CA GLN A 124 3.99 3.38 11.87
C GLN A 124 5.37 3.44 11.18
N ILE A 125 6.43 3.00 11.87
CA ILE A 125 7.80 2.98 11.31
C ILE A 125 7.85 2.13 10.04
N PHE A 126 7.05 1.08 9.95
CA PHE A 126 6.98 0.25 8.76
C PHE A 126 6.55 1.07 7.53
N GLY A 127 5.44 1.82 7.65
CA GLY A 127 4.94 2.66 6.56
C GLY A 127 5.90 3.78 6.18
N GLU A 128 6.53 4.41 7.17
CA GLU A 128 7.52 5.47 6.93
C GLU A 128 8.76 4.95 6.17
N LEU A 129 9.26 3.77 6.52
CA LEU A 129 10.40 3.17 5.83
C LEU A 129 10.07 2.82 4.38
N ILE A 130 8.86 2.31 4.10
CA ILE A 130 8.39 2.07 2.73
C ILE A 130 8.33 3.39 1.94
N ALA A 131 7.83 4.46 2.56
CA ALA A 131 7.74 5.77 1.92
C ALA A 131 9.12 6.35 1.57
N VAL A 132 10.08 6.25 2.48
CA VAL A 132 11.47 6.67 2.25
C VAL A 132 12.10 5.84 1.12
N TRP A 133 11.87 4.53 1.10
CA TRP A 133 12.33 3.67 0.02
C TRP A 133 11.73 4.08 -1.33
N LEU A 134 10.41 4.31 -1.41
CA LEU A 134 9.73 4.79 -2.62
C LEU A 134 10.34 6.10 -3.14
N LEU A 135 10.56 7.06 -2.24
CA LEU A 135 11.15 8.35 -2.59
C LEU A 135 12.57 8.18 -3.13
N ASN A 136 13.39 7.34 -2.49
CA ASN A 136 14.75 7.04 -2.92
C ASN A 136 14.76 6.40 -4.32
N GLU A 137 13.93 5.40 -4.56
CA GLU A 137 13.86 4.74 -5.87
C GLU A 137 13.38 5.72 -6.95
N TRP A 138 12.33 6.49 -6.68
CA TRP A 138 11.83 7.51 -7.61
C TRP A 138 12.93 8.53 -7.98
N GLN A 139 13.73 8.97 -7.01
CA GLN A 139 14.86 9.87 -7.25
C GLN A 139 15.97 9.20 -8.08
N ARG A 140 16.25 7.91 -7.85
CA ARG A 140 17.23 7.14 -8.65
C ARG A 140 16.83 7.04 -10.12
N TYR A 141 15.53 7.01 -10.41
CA TYR A 141 15.00 7.04 -11.78
C TYR A 141 14.86 8.45 -12.38
N GLY A 142 15.38 9.48 -11.72
CA GLY A 142 15.41 10.85 -12.25
C GLY A 142 14.13 11.65 -12.00
N CYS A 143 13.34 11.27 -11.00
CA CYS A 143 12.11 11.95 -10.59
C CYS A 143 11.06 12.07 -11.72
N PRO A 144 10.69 10.96 -12.41
CA PRO A 144 9.68 11.00 -13.47
C PRO A 144 8.34 11.52 -12.93
N LYS A 145 7.60 12.27 -13.76
CA LYS A 145 6.31 12.86 -13.40
C LYS A 145 5.22 12.37 -14.39
N PRO A 146 4.01 12.06 -13.93
CA PRO A 146 3.57 12.05 -12.52
C PRO A 146 4.11 10.85 -11.72
N LEU A 147 4.14 10.95 -10.39
CA LEU A 147 4.39 9.83 -9.47
C LEU A 147 3.06 9.24 -9.01
N ARG A 148 2.74 8.02 -9.46
CA ARG A 148 1.55 7.29 -9.04
C ARG A 148 1.95 6.18 -8.08
N VAL A 149 1.47 6.23 -6.84
CA VAL A 149 1.67 5.17 -5.86
C VAL A 149 0.43 4.29 -5.85
N VAL A 150 0.60 3.02 -6.18
CA VAL A 150 -0.50 2.06 -6.34
C VAL A 150 -0.42 1.01 -5.25
N GLU A 151 -1.52 0.80 -4.52
CA GLU A 151 -1.62 -0.23 -3.48
C GLU A 151 -2.81 -1.16 -3.75
N LEU A 152 -2.53 -2.46 -3.77
CA LEU A 152 -3.52 -3.53 -3.99
C LEU A 152 -3.98 -4.06 -2.64
N GLY A 153 -5.28 -4.01 -2.36
CA GLY A 153 -5.84 -4.48 -1.09
C GLY A 153 -5.27 -3.73 0.12
N PRO A 154 -5.48 -2.41 0.23
CA PRO A 154 -4.89 -1.55 1.27
C PRO A 154 -5.41 -1.81 2.69
N GLY A 155 -6.36 -2.73 2.86
CA GLY A 155 -6.94 -3.08 4.16
C GLY A 155 -7.64 -1.88 4.79
N ARG A 156 -7.11 -1.38 5.92
CA ARG A 156 -7.64 -0.18 6.59
C ARG A 156 -7.09 1.14 6.03
N GLY A 157 -6.16 1.08 5.08
CA GLY A 157 -5.50 2.26 4.52
C GLY A 157 -4.33 2.80 5.34
N THR A 158 -3.89 2.06 6.37
CA THR A 158 -2.82 2.49 7.30
C THR A 158 -1.50 2.72 6.57
N LEU A 159 -1.10 1.80 5.68
CA LEU A 159 0.11 1.97 4.87
C LEU A 159 0.00 3.17 3.92
N ALA A 160 -1.10 3.28 3.18
CA ALA A 160 -1.38 4.41 2.30
C ALA A 160 -1.34 5.76 3.05
N ALA A 161 -1.89 5.81 4.27
CA ALA A 161 -1.88 7.01 5.11
C ALA A 161 -0.45 7.42 5.50
N ASP A 162 0.37 6.47 5.96
CA ASP A 162 1.76 6.73 6.32
C ASP A 162 2.61 7.15 5.13
N VAL A 163 2.47 6.46 4.00
CA VAL A 163 3.16 6.80 2.76
C VAL A 163 2.75 8.18 2.27
N GLY A 164 1.46 8.47 2.21
CA GLY A 164 0.94 9.78 1.81
C GLY A 164 1.43 10.91 2.72
N ARG A 165 1.50 10.67 4.04
CA ARG A 165 2.04 11.63 5.00
C ARG A 165 3.49 11.96 4.71
N VAL A 166 4.37 10.95 4.57
CA VAL A 166 5.80 11.17 4.30
C VAL A 166 6.01 11.84 2.94
N LEU A 167 5.36 11.37 1.87
CA LEU A 167 5.54 11.94 0.53
C LEU A 167 5.06 13.39 0.42
N SER A 168 4.08 13.80 1.22
CA SER A 168 3.60 15.18 1.27
C SER A 168 4.56 16.16 1.94
N GLN A 169 5.56 15.68 2.69
CA GLN A 169 6.53 16.53 3.39
C GLN A 169 7.63 17.07 2.47
N PHE A 170 7.84 16.45 1.31
CA PHE A 170 8.88 16.86 0.36
C PHE A 170 8.24 17.56 -0.84
N SER A 171 8.57 18.83 -1.06
CA SER A 171 8.00 19.64 -2.15
C SER A 171 8.14 18.99 -3.53
N HIS A 172 9.29 18.35 -3.79
CA HIS A 172 9.58 17.72 -5.07
C HIS A 172 8.67 16.54 -5.40
N SER A 173 8.17 15.80 -4.39
CA SER A 173 7.22 14.71 -4.57
C SER A 173 5.77 15.16 -4.38
N LYS A 174 5.50 16.07 -3.43
CA LYS A 174 4.13 16.48 -3.06
C LYS A 174 3.29 16.89 -4.26
N ASP A 175 3.82 17.76 -5.11
CA ASP A 175 3.07 18.36 -6.21
C ASP A 175 2.85 17.41 -7.41
N VAL A 176 3.47 16.23 -7.37
CA VAL A 176 3.46 15.26 -8.48
C VAL A 176 2.95 13.89 -8.07
N THR A 177 2.63 13.71 -6.78
CA THR A 177 2.22 12.42 -6.22
C THR A 177 0.70 12.28 -6.24
N SER A 178 0.23 11.09 -6.62
CA SER A 178 -1.16 10.66 -6.45
C SER A 178 -1.21 9.23 -5.94
N LEU A 179 -2.16 8.93 -5.05
CA LEU A 179 -2.41 7.61 -4.48
C LEU A 179 -3.53 6.91 -5.24
N HIS A 180 -3.34 5.63 -5.56
CA HIS A 180 -4.29 4.81 -6.30
C HIS A 180 -4.51 3.49 -5.55
N LEU A 181 -5.70 3.28 -5.03
CA LEU A 181 -6.03 2.14 -4.18
C LEU A 181 -6.96 1.17 -4.92
N ILE A 182 -6.59 -0.11 -4.99
CA ILE A 182 -7.46 -1.13 -5.56
C ILE A 182 -8.11 -1.89 -4.42
N GLU A 183 -9.41 -1.69 -4.24
CA GLU A 183 -10.21 -2.26 -3.15
C GLU A 183 -11.55 -2.71 -3.69
N LEU A 184 -11.99 -3.93 -3.36
CA LEU A 184 -13.26 -4.48 -3.82
C LEU A 184 -14.41 -4.16 -2.86
N SER A 185 -14.12 -4.04 -1.57
CA SER A 185 -15.11 -3.83 -0.52
C SER A 185 -15.52 -2.36 -0.40
N PRO A 186 -16.80 -2.00 -0.61
CA PRO A 186 -17.30 -0.64 -0.36
C PRO A 186 -17.11 -0.21 1.09
N HIS A 187 -17.31 -1.13 2.04
CA HIS A 187 -17.13 -0.87 3.46
C HIS A 187 -15.67 -0.50 3.80
N LEU A 188 -14.69 -1.27 3.28
CA LEU A 188 -13.29 -0.92 3.48
C LEU A 188 -12.91 0.38 2.79
N THR A 189 -13.51 0.68 1.63
CA THR A 189 -13.31 1.96 0.94
C THR A 189 -13.71 3.13 1.84
N GLN A 190 -14.84 3.04 2.55
CA GLN A 190 -15.29 4.06 3.50
C GLN A 190 -14.35 4.19 4.71
N ILE A 191 -13.89 3.07 5.28
CA ILE A 191 -12.90 3.07 6.37
C ILE A 191 -11.59 3.73 5.93
N GLN A 192 -11.12 3.40 4.72
CA GLN A 192 -9.91 3.98 4.15
C GLN A 192 -10.06 5.47 3.90
N GLU A 193 -11.20 5.92 3.35
CA GLU A 193 -11.48 7.33 3.15
C GLU A 193 -11.46 8.08 4.50
N GLN A 194 -12.11 7.54 5.52
CA GLN A 194 -12.10 8.14 6.85
C GLN A 194 -10.68 8.25 7.41
N ASN A 195 -9.89 7.18 7.32
CA ASN A 195 -8.54 7.14 7.88
C ASN A 195 -7.57 8.05 7.12
N ILE A 196 -7.66 8.11 5.79
CA ILE A 196 -6.69 8.80 4.93
C ILE A 196 -7.10 10.25 4.65
N CYS A 197 -8.40 10.51 4.48
CA CYS A 197 -8.95 11.81 4.06
C CYS A 197 -9.65 12.55 5.20
N GLY A 198 -10.10 11.85 6.24
CA GLY A 198 -10.90 12.45 7.32
C GLY A 198 -12.34 12.73 6.92
N THR A 199 -12.77 12.26 5.75
CA THR A 199 -14.14 12.35 5.23
C THR A 199 -14.74 10.96 5.09
N VAL A 200 -16.07 10.87 5.16
CA VAL A 200 -16.81 9.64 4.84
C VAL A 200 -17.82 9.94 3.76
N SER A 201 -17.64 9.36 2.59
CA SER A 201 -18.66 9.36 1.55
C SER A 201 -19.51 8.09 1.66
N LEU A 202 -20.81 8.19 1.37
CA LEU A 202 -21.63 6.99 1.20
C LEU A 202 -21.26 6.34 -0.13
N ILE A 203 -20.69 5.15 -0.05
CA ILE A 203 -20.28 4.37 -1.23
C ILE A 203 -21.23 3.18 -1.36
N GLU A 204 -22.22 3.34 -2.23
CA GLU A 204 -23.18 2.28 -2.54
C GLU A 204 -22.58 1.24 -3.48
N ARG A 205 -23.14 0.03 -3.43
CA ARG A 205 -22.77 -1.05 -4.35
C ARG A 205 -23.56 -0.87 -5.65
N ASN A 206 -22.93 -0.34 -6.68
CA ASN A 206 -23.51 -0.29 -8.03
C ASN A 206 -23.22 -1.59 -8.79
N GLU A 207 -24.19 -2.06 -9.59
CA GLU A 207 -24.08 -3.30 -10.39
C GLU A 207 -22.99 -3.22 -11.48
N SER A 208 -22.62 -2.02 -11.94
CA SER A 208 -21.51 -1.84 -12.88
C SER A 208 -20.18 -1.56 -12.14
N GLU A 209 -19.65 -2.58 -11.44
CA GLU A 209 -18.33 -2.51 -10.78
C GLU A 209 -17.18 -2.17 -11.76
N LYS A 210 -17.40 -2.36 -13.08
CA LYS A 210 -16.43 -2.13 -14.16
C LYS A 210 -15.96 -0.68 -14.35
N ASP A 211 -16.75 0.32 -13.94
CA ASP A 211 -16.40 1.73 -14.09
C ASP A 211 -16.29 2.47 -12.75
N PHE A 212 -16.28 1.71 -11.65
CA PHE A 212 -16.20 2.30 -10.32
C PHE A 212 -14.90 3.10 -10.14
N ARG A 213 -15.07 4.38 -9.80
CA ARG A 213 -13.99 5.29 -9.43
C ARG A 213 -14.47 6.23 -8.33
N HIS A 214 -13.79 6.22 -7.19
CA HIS A 214 -14.03 7.18 -6.10
C HIS A 214 -12.78 8.03 -5.91
N SER A 215 -12.89 9.35 -5.85
CA SER A 215 -11.73 10.25 -5.75
C SER A 215 -11.90 11.24 -4.62
N ALA A 216 -10.82 11.51 -3.89
CA ALA A 216 -10.80 12.45 -2.78
C ALA A 216 -9.42 13.12 -2.67
N LEU A 217 -9.25 13.92 -1.61
CA LEU A 217 -7.97 14.46 -1.18
C LEU A 217 -7.61 13.89 0.20
N THR A 218 -6.38 13.45 0.37
CA THR A 218 -5.88 13.05 1.70
C THR A 218 -5.88 14.23 2.66
N GLN A 219 -5.77 13.97 3.96
CA GLN A 219 -5.56 15.02 4.98
C GLN A 219 -4.32 15.89 4.72
N THR A 220 -3.37 15.40 3.92
CA THR A 220 -2.15 16.12 3.52
C THR A 220 -2.25 16.82 2.17
N GLY A 221 -3.41 16.73 1.51
CA GLY A 221 -3.72 17.38 0.23
C GLY A 221 -3.26 16.61 -1.00
N LEU A 222 -2.86 15.34 -0.88
CA LEU A 222 -2.53 14.51 -2.03
C LEU A 222 -3.81 13.99 -2.70
N PRO A 223 -3.89 13.97 -4.05
CA PRO A 223 -4.95 13.26 -4.75
C PRO A 223 -4.94 11.77 -4.42
N ILE A 224 -6.11 11.20 -4.13
CA ILE A 224 -6.30 9.77 -3.93
C ILE A 224 -7.50 9.27 -4.74
N THR A 225 -7.40 8.08 -5.31
CA THR A 225 -8.49 7.46 -6.06
C THR A 225 -8.59 5.95 -5.77
N TRP A 226 -9.81 5.46 -5.55
CA TRP A 226 -10.12 4.04 -5.40
C TRP A 226 -10.68 3.44 -6.69
N TYR A 227 -10.29 2.20 -6.95
CA TYR A 227 -10.62 1.38 -8.11
C TYR A 227 -11.01 -0.03 -7.67
N ARG A 228 -11.72 -0.78 -8.52
CA ARG A 228 -12.01 -2.21 -8.33
C ARG A 228 -11.01 -3.11 -9.05
N SER A 229 -10.34 -2.63 -10.09
CA SER A 229 -9.30 -3.37 -10.80
C SER A 229 -8.12 -2.49 -11.21
N MET A 230 -6.98 -3.14 -11.47
CA MET A 230 -5.79 -2.49 -12.02
C MET A 230 -6.02 -1.88 -13.41
N ASP A 231 -6.88 -2.47 -14.24
CA ASP A 231 -7.10 -2.02 -15.62
C ASP A 231 -7.75 -0.62 -15.69
N GLN A 232 -8.39 -0.20 -14.59
CA GLN A 232 -9.03 1.12 -14.46
C GLN A 232 -8.00 2.23 -14.17
N ILE A 233 -6.79 1.87 -13.77
CA ILE A 233 -5.69 2.83 -13.63
C ILE A 233 -5.17 3.12 -15.04
N GLY A 234 -5.60 4.26 -15.59
CA GLY A 234 -5.28 4.66 -16.96
C GLY A 234 -3.78 4.49 -17.27
N SER A 235 -3.48 3.71 -18.31
CA SER A 235 -2.11 3.41 -18.76
C SER A 235 -1.40 4.58 -19.43
N LYS A 236 -2.05 5.74 -19.59
CA LYS A 236 -1.45 6.86 -20.30
C LYS A 236 -0.61 7.75 -19.37
N PRO A 237 0.64 8.05 -19.76
CA PRO A 237 1.49 9.03 -19.10
C PRO A 237 0.85 10.43 -19.11
#